data_AF-A0A1V5LW06-F1
#
_entry.id   AF-A0A1V5LW06-F1
#
_cell.length_a   1.000
_cell.length_b   1.000
_cell.length_c   1.000
_cell.angle_alpha   90.00
_cell.angle_beta   90.00
_cell.angle_gamma   90.00
#
_symmetry.space_group_name_H-M   'P 1'
#
loop_
_entity.id
_entity.type
_entity.pdbx_description
1 polymer ?
#
loop_
_entity_poly.entity_id
_entity_poly.type
_entity_poly.pdbx_seq_one_letter_code
_entity_poly.pdbx_strand_id
1 'polypeptide(L)'
;MRVSLFLFVIVCVAGSLAQTPPPAQPQRPIYTALVTDVEPQIVAGRTFVPVAVIAREFGATVTWVPEMQRVHIARASERTIILTIGTRTALVDGQPATLDAAPFITRGRTMVPLRFIAETYRIPVTYDGVTRTVRLTRANRHYVLPLPSFKAGVVIADPRPGELVRTGLRVQGVANVYEGALIIEVRDSGGRVLGRTIATAGMGGFYPFSTVIYYNLPSDDPSNGRIVVYSQNGRGDGKILAEDSVPVVLASTI
;
A
#
# COMPACT_ATOMS: atom_id res chain seq x y z
N MET A 1 39.83 -19.60 73.20
CA MET A 1 38.71 -18.67 72.95
C MET A 1 39.28 -17.38 72.36
N ARG A 2 39.03 -17.13 71.06
CA ARG A 2 39.07 -15.82 70.37
C ARG A 2 38.88 -16.07 68.86
N VAL A 3 37.65 -15.93 68.38
CA VAL A 3 37.30 -15.90 66.96
C VAL A 3 37.06 -14.43 66.61
N SER A 4 37.90 -13.85 65.75
CA SER A 4 37.69 -12.51 65.21
C SER A 4 36.81 -12.60 63.97
N LEU A 5 35.65 -11.96 64.03
CA LEU A 5 34.68 -11.84 62.95
C LEU A 5 34.99 -10.58 62.13
N PHE A 6 35.50 -10.72 60.91
CA PHE A 6 35.68 -9.61 59.97
C PHE A 6 34.40 -9.44 59.13
N LEU A 7 33.68 -8.34 59.35
CA LEU A 7 32.50 -7.95 58.60
C LEU A 7 32.94 -7.27 57.27
N PHE A 8 32.80 -7.97 56.15
CA PHE A 8 32.99 -7.40 54.81
C PHE A 8 31.70 -6.70 54.36
N VAL A 9 31.70 -5.37 54.33
CA VAL A 9 30.62 -4.57 53.75
C VAL A 9 30.83 -4.52 52.23
N ILE A 10 30.02 -5.25 51.48
CA ILE A 10 29.99 -5.19 50.01
C ILE A 10 29.14 -3.99 49.60
N VAL A 11 29.78 -2.91 49.15
CA VAL A 11 29.10 -1.77 48.53
C VAL A 11 28.86 -2.10 47.06
N CYS A 12 27.61 -2.45 46.71
CA CYS A 12 27.18 -2.58 45.31
C CYS A 12 27.02 -1.20 44.68
N VAL A 13 27.99 -0.78 43.86
CA VAL A 13 27.82 0.39 42.99
C VAL A 13 27.03 -0.06 41.76
N ALA A 14 25.73 0.27 41.74
CA ALA A 14 24.89 0.04 40.56
C ALA A 14 25.27 1.05 39.47
N GLY A 15 26.23 0.67 38.62
CA GLY A 15 26.53 1.39 37.39
C GLY A 15 25.36 1.25 36.42
N SER A 16 24.54 2.30 36.29
CA SER A 16 23.50 2.35 35.28
C SER A 16 24.16 2.46 33.91
N LEU A 17 24.16 1.36 33.14
CA LEU A 17 24.55 1.41 31.74
C LEU A 17 23.47 2.21 31.00
N ALA A 18 23.76 3.48 30.73
CA ALA A 18 22.95 4.29 29.84
C ALA A 18 22.96 3.62 28.46
N GLN A 19 21.89 2.90 28.15
CA GLN A 19 21.68 2.35 26.82
C GLN A 19 21.53 3.54 25.87
N THR A 20 22.40 3.65 24.87
CA THR A 20 22.22 4.61 23.80
C THR A 20 20.85 4.37 23.16
N PRO A 21 19.99 5.39 23.02
CA PRO A 21 18.71 5.21 22.36
C PRO A 21 18.97 4.62 20.97
N PRO A 22 18.21 3.59 20.55
CA PRO A 22 18.40 2.98 19.25
C PRO A 22 18.37 4.07 18.17
N PRO A 23 19.22 3.96 17.13
CA PRO A 23 19.27 4.95 16.07
C PRO A 23 17.86 5.16 15.53
N ALA A 24 17.47 6.43 15.39
CA ALA A 24 16.18 6.79 14.84
C ALA A 24 15.99 6.02 13.53
N GLN A 25 14.98 5.15 13.48
CA GLN A 25 14.66 4.42 12.25
C GLN A 25 14.38 5.46 11.16
N PRO A 26 14.91 5.28 9.93
CA PRO A 26 14.62 6.19 8.85
C PRO A 26 13.10 6.32 8.72
N GLN A 27 12.61 7.57 8.70
CA GLN A 27 11.18 7.84 8.60
C GLN A 27 10.64 7.13 7.36
N ARG A 28 9.62 6.31 7.56
CA ARG A 28 9.06 5.50 6.48
C ARG A 28 8.43 6.40 5.43
N PRO A 29 8.60 6.08 4.15
CA PRO A 29 7.84 6.74 3.11
C PRO A 29 6.35 6.48 3.33
N ILE A 30 5.58 7.56 3.43
CA ILE A 30 4.11 7.48 3.46
C ILE A 30 3.66 7.21 2.03
N TYR A 31 3.03 6.06 1.80
CA TYR A 31 2.45 5.73 0.52
C TYR A 31 1.08 6.39 0.36
N THR A 32 0.90 7.09 -0.75
CA THR A 32 -0.38 7.63 -1.19
C THR A 32 -1.04 6.65 -2.14
N ALA A 33 -2.27 6.27 -1.86
CA ALA A 33 -3.07 5.45 -2.76
C ALA A 33 -3.32 6.15 -4.10
N LEU A 34 -3.09 5.46 -5.22
CA LEU A 34 -3.62 5.90 -6.52
C LEU A 34 -5.10 5.52 -6.60
N VAL A 35 -5.97 6.52 -6.42
CA VAL A 35 -7.43 6.31 -6.48
C VAL A 35 -7.88 6.10 -7.92
N THR A 36 -8.58 5.00 -8.18
CA THR A 36 -9.05 4.66 -9.53
C THR A 36 -10.56 4.43 -9.53
N ASP A 37 -11.30 5.11 -10.40
CA ASP A 37 -12.74 4.93 -10.58
C ASP A 37 -13.10 3.69 -11.41
N VAL A 38 -12.19 3.26 -12.29
CA VAL A 38 -12.19 1.94 -12.90
C VAL A 38 -10.95 1.19 -12.44
N GLU A 39 -11.16 -0.05 -12.05
CA GLU A 39 -10.11 -0.93 -11.55
C GLU A 39 -8.93 -1.03 -12.54
N PRO A 40 -7.67 -0.97 -12.08
CA PRO A 40 -6.53 -1.32 -12.91
C PRO A 40 -6.70 -2.72 -13.50
N GLN A 41 -6.15 -2.98 -14.68
CA GLN A 41 -6.27 -4.29 -15.31
C GLN A 41 -4.90 -4.88 -15.60
N ILE A 42 -4.78 -6.19 -15.42
CA ILE A 42 -3.61 -6.94 -15.91
C ILE A 42 -4.05 -7.64 -17.20
N VAL A 43 -3.54 -7.18 -18.34
CA VAL A 43 -3.80 -7.80 -19.65
C VAL A 43 -2.47 -8.28 -20.21
N ALA A 44 -2.37 -9.59 -20.48
CA ALA A 44 -1.14 -10.23 -20.99
C ALA A 44 0.12 -9.88 -20.16
N GLY A 45 0.01 -9.83 -18.83
CA GLY A 45 1.14 -9.52 -17.95
C GLY A 45 1.58 -8.05 -17.97
N ARG A 46 0.72 -7.14 -18.43
CA ARG A 46 0.95 -5.69 -18.38
C ARG A 46 -0.14 -5.00 -17.57
N THR A 47 0.27 -4.07 -16.72
CA THR A 47 -0.63 -3.27 -15.89
C THR A 47 -1.15 -2.08 -16.68
N PHE A 48 -2.47 -1.99 -16.75
CA PHE A 48 -3.23 -0.91 -17.35
C PHE A 48 -3.95 -0.13 -16.26
N VAL A 49 -3.97 1.19 -16.41
CA VAL A 49 -4.70 2.09 -15.51
C VAL A 49 -5.56 3.05 -16.34
N PRO A 50 -6.65 3.60 -15.78
CA PRO A 50 -7.35 4.71 -16.39
C PRO A 50 -6.40 5.90 -16.55
N VAL A 51 -6.36 6.49 -17.74
CA VAL A 51 -5.46 7.62 -18.03
C VAL A 51 -5.69 8.84 -17.12
N ALA A 52 -6.89 8.98 -16.54
CA ALA A 52 -7.21 10.03 -15.57
C ALA A 52 -6.32 9.97 -14.29
N VAL A 53 -5.85 8.79 -13.91
CA VAL A 53 -4.92 8.61 -12.77
C VAL A 53 -3.60 9.33 -13.05
N ILE A 54 -3.12 9.23 -14.29
CA ILE A 54 -1.90 9.91 -14.75
C ILE A 54 -2.08 11.42 -14.68
N ALA A 55 -3.23 11.93 -15.14
CA ALA A 55 -3.53 13.36 -15.10
C ALA A 55 -3.48 13.91 -13.66
N ARG A 56 -4.24 13.27 -12.76
CA ARG A 56 -4.45 13.73 -11.39
C ARG A 56 -3.19 13.63 -10.54
N GLU A 57 -2.49 12.51 -10.60
CA GLU A 57 -1.43 12.19 -9.64
C GLU A 57 -0.04 12.61 -10.14
N PHE A 58 0.15 12.63 -11.47
CA PHE A 58 1.43 13.00 -12.07
C PHE A 58 1.45 14.44 -12.58
N GLY A 59 0.35 15.20 -12.43
CA GLY A 59 0.28 16.60 -12.84
C GLY A 59 0.39 16.77 -14.35
N ALA A 60 -0.20 15.82 -15.09
CA ALA A 60 -0.26 15.84 -16.54
C ALA A 60 -1.62 16.39 -17.01
N THR A 61 -1.62 17.12 -18.11
CA THR A 61 -2.81 17.45 -18.88
C THR A 61 -3.12 16.29 -19.81
N VAL A 62 -4.34 15.79 -19.76
CA VAL A 62 -4.81 14.71 -20.63
C VAL A 62 -5.93 15.23 -21.52
N THR A 63 -5.76 15.07 -22.83
CA THR A 63 -6.73 15.46 -23.85
C THR A 63 -7.11 14.25 -24.68
N TRP A 64 -8.40 13.95 -24.77
CA TRP A 64 -8.93 12.94 -25.67
C TRP A 64 -9.27 13.58 -27.02
N VAL A 65 -8.79 12.97 -28.10
CA VAL A 65 -9.05 13.37 -29.50
C VAL A 65 -9.85 12.24 -30.16
N PRO A 66 -11.19 12.33 -30.15
CA PRO A 66 -12.06 11.23 -30.55
C PRO A 66 -11.92 10.87 -32.03
N GLU A 67 -11.74 11.86 -32.90
CA GLU A 67 -11.66 11.67 -34.37
C GLU A 67 -10.49 10.77 -34.76
N MET A 68 -9.40 10.82 -33.99
CA MET A 68 -8.19 10.04 -34.22
C MET A 68 -8.05 8.85 -33.26
N GLN A 69 -9.00 8.68 -32.34
CA GLN A 69 -8.89 7.78 -31.19
C GLN A 69 -7.54 7.92 -30.46
N ARG A 70 -7.16 9.16 -30.16
CA ARG A 70 -5.88 9.46 -29.50
C ARG A 70 -6.09 10.05 -28.13
N VAL A 71 -5.22 9.67 -27.21
CA VAL A 71 -5.04 10.39 -25.95
C VAL A 71 -3.70 11.10 -25.96
N HIS A 72 -3.73 12.41 -25.76
CA HIS A 72 -2.58 13.28 -25.64
C HIS A 72 -2.32 13.51 -24.15
N ILE A 73 -1.13 13.20 -23.70
CA ILE A 73 -0.69 13.37 -22.31
C ILE A 73 0.49 14.32 -22.37
N ALA A 74 0.32 15.51 -21.80
CA ALA A 74 1.35 16.54 -21.77
C ALA A 74 1.63 16.94 -20.33
N ARG A 75 2.87 17.30 -20.01
CA ARG A 75 3.24 17.79 -18.70
C ARG A 75 4.21 18.96 -18.85
N ALA A 76 4.00 20.01 -18.07
CA ALA A 76 4.81 21.22 -18.17
C ALA A 76 6.31 20.89 -18.01
N SER A 77 7.13 21.35 -18.96
CA SER A 77 8.58 21.13 -19.02
C SER A 77 9.01 19.66 -19.10
N GLU A 78 8.11 18.76 -19.51
CA GLU A 78 8.38 17.33 -19.70
C GLU A 78 7.85 16.85 -21.06
N ARG A 79 8.05 15.55 -21.34
CA ARG A 79 7.73 14.94 -22.63
C ARG A 79 6.23 14.91 -22.91
N THR A 80 5.86 15.05 -24.18
CA THR A 80 4.49 14.85 -24.65
C THR A 80 4.33 13.44 -25.19
N ILE A 81 3.28 12.74 -24.75
CA ILE A 81 2.95 11.38 -25.16
C ILE A 81 1.63 11.40 -25.91
N ILE A 82 1.60 10.80 -27.10
CA ILE A 82 0.38 10.54 -27.86
C ILE A 82 0.23 9.03 -28.00
N LEU A 83 -0.87 8.51 -27.47
CA LEU A 83 -1.22 7.10 -27.58
C LEU A 83 -2.44 6.96 -28.48
N THR A 84 -2.41 5.99 -29.40
CA THR A 84 -3.54 5.68 -30.30
C THR A 84 -4.18 4.36 -29.88
N ILE A 85 -5.49 4.34 -29.66
CA ILE A 85 -6.24 3.15 -29.23
C ILE A 85 -6.02 1.99 -30.20
N GLY A 86 -5.80 0.79 -29.67
CA GLY A 86 -5.65 -0.44 -30.45
C GLY A 86 -4.28 -0.61 -31.11
N THR A 87 -3.37 0.35 -31.02
CA THR A 87 -2.05 0.28 -31.65
C THR A 87 -0.91 0.19 -30.64
N ARG A 88 0.19 -0.45 -31.01
CA ARG A 88 1.43 -0.50 -30.20
C ARG A 88 2.42 0.61 -30.54
N THR A 89 1.99 1.61 -31.30
CA THR A 89 2.85 2.75 -31.67
C THR A 89 2.34 3.99 -30.95
N ALA A 90 3.23 4.61 -30.19
CA ALA A 90 3.03 5.90 -29.55
C ALA A 90 3.90 6.95 -30.22
N LEU A 91 3.61 8.23 -29.97
CA LEU A 91 4.54 9.32 -30.24
C LEU A 91 5.01 9.91 -28.92
N VAL A 92 6.32 10.08 -28.76
CA VAL A 92 6.96 10.79 -27.64
C VAL A 92 7.72 11.96 -28.23
N ASP A 93 7.29 13.19 -27.91
CA ASP A 93 7.81 14.42 -28.51
C ASP A 93 7.81 14.39 -30.05
N GLY A 94 6.77 13.79 -30.63
CA GLY A 94 6.60 13.62 -32.08
C GLY A 94 7.37 12.45 -32.69
N GLN A 95 8.25 11.78 -31.94
CA GLN A 95 9.01 10.63 -32.40
C GLN A 95 8.30 9.31 -32.10
N PRO A 96 8.31 8.32 -33.02
CA PRO A 96 7.66 7.04 -32.78
C PRO A 96 8.34 6.25 -31.65
N ALA A 97 7.53 5.66 -30.78
CA ALA A 97 7.95 4.77 -29.71
C ALA A 97 7.05 3.53 -29.66
N THR A 98 7.63 2.38 -29.32
CA THR A 98 6.90 1.11 -29.25
C THR A 98 6.33 0.88 -27.85
N LEU A 99 5.09 0.43 -27.79
CA LEU A 99 4.41 -0.01 -26.58
C LEU A 99 4.46 -1.54 -26.49
N ASP A 100 4.72 -2.03 -25.28
CA ASP A 100 4.59 -3.46 -24.96
C ASP A 100 3.15 -3.99 -25.17
N ALA A 101 2.16 -3.11 -24.99
CA ALA A 101 0.76 -3.45 -25.18
C ALA A 101 -0.05 -2.22 -25.62
N ALA A 102 -1.06 -2.45 -26.45
CA ALA A 102 -1.88 -1.37 -27.01
C ALA A 102 -2.85 -0.82 -25.95
N PRO A 103 -3.05 0.51 -25.88
CA PRO A 103 -4.09 1.10 -25.05
C PRO A 103 -5.47 0.74 -25.60
N PHE A 104 -6.45 0.65 -24.73
CA PHE A 104 -7.82 0.24 -25.10
C PHE A 104 -8.85 1.01 -24.28
N ILE A 105 -10.11 0.94 -24.69
CA ILE A 105 -11.23 1.53 -23.94
C ILE A 105 -12.03 0.39 -23.29
N THR A 106 -12.29 0.51 -21.99
CA THR A 106 -13.17 -0.40 -21.27
C THR A 106 -14.01 0.37 -20.27
N ARG A 107 -15.30 0.03 -20.12
CA ARG A 107 -16.23 0.71 -19.21
C ARG A 107 -16.21 2.25 -19.33
N GLY A 108 -16.06 2.76 -20.56
CA GLY A 108 -15.98 4.21 -20.81
C GLY A 108 -14.72 4.89 -20.27
N ARG A 109 -13.64 4.16 -20.04
CA ARG A 109 -12.32 4.68 -19.65
C ARG A 109 -11.23 4.23 -20.60
N THR A 110 -10.34 5.15 -20.95
CA THR A 110 -9.12 4.87 -21.70
C THR A 110 -8.08 4.27 -20.77
N MET A 111 -7.76 3.00 -21.02
CA MET A 111 -6.80 2.20 -20.29
C MET A 111 -5.44 2.26 -20.99
N VAL A 112 -4.41 2.65 -20.25
CA VAL A 112 -3.07 2.89 -20.79
C VAL A 112 -2.01 2.09 -20.04
N PRO A 113 -0.93 1.63 -20.73
CA PRO A 113 0.16 0.90 -20.08
C PRO A 113 0.88 1.79 -19.06
N LEU A 114 0.76 1.48 -17.77
CA LEU A 114 1.31 2.31 -16.69
C LEU A 114 2.82 2.48 -16.80
N ARG A 115 3.53 1.38 -17.10
CA ARG A 115 5.00 1.36 -17.17
C ARG A 115 5.54 2.29 -18.25
N PHE A 116 4.97 2.26 -19.46
CA PHE A 116 5.42 3.10 -20.57
C PHE A 116 5.36 4.59 -20.22
N ILE A 117 4.24 5.01 -19.60
CA ILE A 117 4.05 6.40 -19.17
C ILE A 117 5.04 6.77 -18.07
N ALA A 118 5.18 5.90 -17.06
CA ALA A 118 6.09 6.13 -15.96
C ALA A 118 7.56 6.23 -16.43
N GLU A 119 8.01 5.33 -17.30
CA GLU A 119 9.37 5.35 -17.86
C GLU A 119 9.62 6.60 -18.71
N THR A 120 8.64 7.01 -19.52
CA THR A 120 8.74 8.24 -20.32
C THR A 120 8.94 9.48 -19.44
N TYR A 121 8.31 9.50 -18.26
CA TYR A 121 8.46 10.54 -17.25
C TYR A 121 9.55 10.25 -16.20
N ARG A 122 10.37 9.21 -16.40
CA ARG A 122 11.46 8.80 -15.50
C ARG A 122 10.99 8.56 -14.05
N ILE A 123 9.78 8.05 -13.89
CA ILE A 123 9.19 7.67 -12.61
C ILE A 123 9.55 6.20 -12.34
N PRO A 124 10.33 5.88 -11.29
CA PRO A 124 10.61 4.51 -10.90
C PRO A 124 9.33 3.74 -10.59
N VAL A 125 9.21 2.53 -11.15
CA VAL A 125 8.09 1.61 -10.95
C VAL A 125 8.63 0.30 -10.39
N THR A 126 8.08 -0.15 -9.27
CA THR A 126 8.40 -1.45 -8.69
C THR A 126 7.13 -2.25 -8.46
N TYR A 127 7.20 -3.56 -8.66
CA TYR A 127 6.10 -4.47 -8.34
C TYR A 127 6.44 -5.21 -7.06
N ASP A 128 5.53 -5.20 -6.10
CA ASP A 128 5.60 -6.00 -4.88
C ASP A 128 4.68 -7.22 -5.06
N GLY A 129 5.28 -8.39 -5.25
CA GLY A 129 4.54 -9.64 -5.49
C GLY A 129 3.81 -10.17 -4.27
N VAL A 130 4.18 -9.75 -3.06
CA VAL A 130 3.55 -10.18 -1.81
C VAL A 130 2.22 -9.46 -1.65
N THR A 131 2.24 -8.13 -1.76
CA THR A 131 1.06 -7.28 -1.66
C THR A 131 0.31 -7.10 -2.98
N ARG A 132 0.87 -7.65 -4.08
CA ARG A 132 0.40 -7.47 -5.47
C ARG A 132 0.17 -6.01 -5.84
N THR A 133 1.10 -5.14 -5.46
CA THR A 133 1.00 -3.71 -5.69
C THR A 133 2.05 -3.22 -6.67
N VAL A 134 1.73 -2.16 -7.41
CA VAL A 134 2.70 -1.36 -8.14
C VAL A 134 3.01 -0.12 -7.30
N ARG A 135 4.28 0.07 -6.97
CA ARG A 135 4.78 1.25 -6.25
C ARG A 135 5.46 2.20 -7.22
N LEU A 136 5.10 3.48 -7.15
CA LEU A 136 5.74 4.54 -7.93
C LEU A 136 6.34 5.59 -6.98
N THR A 137 7.45 6.20 -7.36
CA THR A 137 8.08 7.26 -6.56
C THR A 137 8.34 8.49 -7.40
N ARG A 138 7.87 9.67 -6.96
CA ARG A 138 8.06 10.94 -7.67
C ARG A 138 8.18 12.09 -6.69
N ALA A 139 9.23 12.91 -6.82
CA ALA A 139 9.40 14.13 -6.02
C ALA A 139 9.15 13.93 -4.51
N ASN A 140 9.74 12.85 -3.94
CA ASN A 140 9.58 12.43 -2.55
C ASN A 140 8.18 11.94 -2.14
N ARG A 141 7.24 11.84 -3.08
CA ARG A 141 5.94 11.18 -2.88
C ARG A 141 6.03 9.73 -3.35
N HIS A 142 5.53 8.84 -2.52
CA HIS A 142 5.44 7.42 -2.84
C HIS A 142 3.98 7.09 -3.09
N TYR A 143 3.71 6.38 -4.17
CA TYR A 143 2.38 5.99 -4.58
C TYR A 143 2.25 4.48 -4.56
N VAL A 144 1.07 3.99 -4.21
CA VAL A 144 0.75 2.56 -4.28
C VAL A 144 -0.50 2.37 -5.13
N LEU A 145 -0.41 1.46 -6.09
CA LEU A 145 -1.50 1.00 -6.91
C LEU A 145 -1.76 -0.47 -6.58
N PRO A 146 -2.89 -0.80 -5.94
CA PRO A 146 -3.30 -2.19 -5.80
C PRO A 146 -3.65 -2.74 -7.19
N LEU A 147 -3.23 -3.97 -7.47
CA LEU A 147 -3.70 -4.66 -8.67
C LEU A 147 -4.83 -5.63 -8.28
N PRO A 148 -5.86 -5.79 -9.12
CA PRO A 148 -6.86 -6.83 -8.93
C PRO A 148 -6.16 -8.16 -8.72
N SER A 149 -6.51 -8.83 -7.63
CA SER A 149 -6.47 -10.29 -7.59
C SER A 149 -7.91 -10.75 -7.51
N PHE A 150 -8.24 -11.89 -8.12
CA PHE A 150 -9.61 -12.44 -8.22
C PHE A 150 -10.39 -12.59 -6.88
N LYS A 151 -9.81 -12.23 -5.72
CA LYS A 151 -10.45 -12.26 -4.39
C LYS A 151 -10.18 -11.05 -3.49
N ALA A 152 -9.20 -10.18 -3.77
CA ALA A 152 -8.80 -9.13 -2.83
C ALA A 152 -9.26 -7.74 -3.30
N GLY A 153 -10.43 -7.32 -2.81
CA GLY A 153 -10.87 -5.92 -2.86
C GLY A 153 -10.24 -5.05 -1.76
N VAL A 154 -9.28 -5.59 -1.00
CA VAL A 154 -8.56 -4.91 0.08
C VAL A 154 -7.07 -5.16 -0.14
N VAL A 155 -6.24 -4.14 0.11
CA VAL A 155 -4.78 -4.27 0.15
C VAL A 155 -4.26 -3.45 1.33
N ILE A 156 -3.50 -4.11 2.20
CA ILE A 156 -2.80 -3.49 3.33
C ILE A 156 -1.44 -3.01 2.85
N ALA A 157 -1.18 -1.70 2.96
CA ALA A 157 0.08 -1.08 2.58
C ALA A 157 1.04 -0.91 3.77
N ASP A 158 0.50 -0.74 4.98
CA ASP A 158 1.24 -0.63 6.24
C ASP A 158 0.40 -1.26 7.36
N PRO A 159 0.97 -2.13 8.21
CA PRO A 159 2.40 -2.51 8.30
C PRO A 159 2.88 -3.42 7.16
N ARG A 160 4.19 -3.66 7.08
CA ARG A 160 4.80 -4.58 6.11
C ARG A 160 4.85 -6.02 6.63
N PRO A 161 4.89 -7.03 5.74
CA PRO A 161 5.10 -8.42 6.13
C PRO A 161 6.37 -8.61 7.00
N GLY A 162 6.22 -9.27 8.14
CA GLY A 162 7.29 -9.59 9.09
C GLY A 162 7.68 -8.45 10.03
N GLU A 163 6.99 -7.31 9.96
CA GLU A 163 7.34 -6.13 10.74
C GLU A 163 7.02 -6.28 12.23
N LEU A 164 7.91 -5.78 13.10
CA LEU A 164 7.61 -5.63 14.52
C LEU A 164 6.69 -4.42 14.75
N VAL A 165 5.48 -4.68 15.23
CA VAL A 165 4.43 -3.67 15.47
C VAL A 165 4.03 -3.64 16.95
N ARG A 166 3.54 -2.48 17.41
CA ARG A 166 3.10 -2.26 18.80
C ARG A 166 1.66 -1.75 18.84
N THR A 167 1.01 -1.79 20.00
CA THR A 167 -0.34 -1.23 20.19
C THR A 167 -0.37 0.27 19.84
N GLY A 168 -1.52 0.76 19.35
CA GLY A 168 -1.58 2.07 18.69
C GLY A 168 -1.02 2.03 17.27
N LEU A 169 -1.04 0.85 16.65
CA LEU A 169 -0.58 0.62 15.29
C LEU A 169 -1.45 1.38 14.30
N ARG A 170 -0.82 2.18 13.45
CA ARG A 170 -1.48 2.72 12.27
C ARG A 170 -1.57 1.62 11.21
N VAL A 171 -2.78 1.35 10.73
CA VAL A 171 -3.03 0.44 9.61
C VAL A 171 -3.54 1.27 8.46
N GLN A 172 -2.88 1.16 7.31
CA GLN A 172 -3.21 1.90 6.10
C GLN A 172 -3.23 0.98 4.89
N GLY A 173 -4.06 1.34 3.94
CA GLY A 173 -4.17 0.60 2.71
C GLY A 173 -5.17 1.21 1.76
N VAL A 174 -5.63 0.38 0.85
CA VAL A 174 -6.61 0.72 -0.18
C VAL A 174 -7.64 -0.37 -0.26
N ALA A 175 -8.88 0.01 -0.51
CA ALA A 175 -9.96 -0.94 -0.68
C ALA A 175 -10.94 -0.48 -1.75
N ASN A 176 -11.47 -1.44 -2.48
CA ASN A 176 -12.62 -1.33 -3.36
C ASN A 176 -13.71 -2.23 -2.81
N VAL A 177 -14.51 -1.69 -1.90
CA VAL A 177 -15.54 -2.45 -1.16
C VAL A 177 -16.91 -1.80 -1.35
N TYR A 178 -17.93 -2.65 -1.43
CA TYR A 178 -19.29 -2.21 -1.78
C TYR A 178 -19.97 -1.43 -0.66
N GLU A 179 -19.69 -1.74 0.61
CA GLU A 179 -20.38 -1.13 1.76
C GLU A 179 -19.52 -0.09 2.50
N GLY A 180 -18.36 0.27 1.94
CA GLY A 180 -17.45 1.27 2.49
C GLY A 180 -16.78 0.92 3.83
N ALA A 181 -17.38 0.05 4.65
CA ALA A 181 -16.87 -0.38 5.95
C ALA A 181 -15.85 -1.53 5.81
N LEU A 182 -14.72 -1.35 6.49
CA LEU A 182 -13.66 -2.34 6.64
C LEU A 182 -13.53 -2.70 8.11
N ILE A 183 -13.45 -3.99 8.40
CA ILE A 183 -13.12 -4.50 9.72
C ILE A 183 -11.62 -4.79 9.73
N ILE A 184 -10.93 -4.25 10.73
CA ILE A 184 -9.50 -4.44 10.94
C ILE A 184 -9.32 -5.19 12.25
N GLU A 185 -8.57 -6.27 12.22
CA GLU A 185 -8.26 -7.09 13.39
C GLU A 185 -6.77 -7.34 13.51
N VAL A 186 -6.28 -7.32 14.75
CA VAL A 186 -5.00 -7.92 15.11
C VAL A 186 -5.27 -9.32 15.63
N ARG A 187 -4.68 -10.33 15.00
CA ARG A 187 -4.82 -11.74 15.40
C ARG A 187 -3.48 -12.32 15.82
N ASP A 188 -3.46 -13.14 16.87
CA ASP A 188 -2.28 -13.94 17.22
C ASP A 188 -2.08 -15.12 16.24
N SER A 189 -0.99 -15.86 16.41
CA SER A 189 -0.69 -17.05 15.59
C SER A 189 -1.74 -18.17 15.68
N GLY A 190 -2.53 -18.21 16.76
CA GLY A 190 -3.66 -19.13 16.94
C GLY A 190 -4.97 -18.62 16.32
N GLY A 191 -4.97 -17.43 15.73
CA GLY A 191 -6.13 -16.80 15.10
C GLY A 191 -7.06 -16.07 16.08
N ARG A 192 -6.70 -15.96 17.37
CA ARG A 192 -7.51 -15.23 18.34
C ARG A 192 -7.35 -13.72 18.12
N VAL A 193 -8.47 -13.01 18.14
CA VAL A 193 -8.53 -11.56 17.97
C VAL A 193 -8.04 -10.86 19.26
N LEU A 194 -6.97 -10.08 19.13
CA LEU A 194 -6.36 -9.30 20.21
C LEU A 194 -6.83 -7.84 20.23
N GLY A 195 -7.36 -7.36 19.12
CA GLY A 195 -7.88 -6.01 18.94
C GLY A 195 -8.68 -5.91 17.65
N ARG A 196 -9.67 -5.02 17.64
CA ARG A 196 -10.56 -4.81 16.49
C ARG A 196 -10.91 -3.34 16.37
N THR A 197 -10.94 -2.82 15.15
CA THR A 197 -11.46 -1.50 14.82
C THR A 197 -12.15 -1.51 13.45
N ILE A 198 -12.75 -0.39 13.08
CA ILE A 198 -13.37 -0.17 11.79
C ILE A 198 -12.65 0.99 11.08
N ALA A 199 -12.53 0.89 9.77
CA ALA A 199 -12.17 2.00 8.91
C ALA A 199 -13.19 2.13 7.77
N THR A 200 -13.16 3.26 7.09
CA THR A 200 -13.94 3.49 5.88
C THR A 200 -13.03 3.72 4.69
N ALA A 201 -13.47 3.21 3.54
CA ALA A 201 -12.93 3.54 2.23
C ALA A 201 -14.06 4.04 1.33
N GLY A 202 -13.74 4.87 0.34
CA GLY A 202 -14.69 5.24 -0.71
C GLY A 202 -15.18 4.03 -1.52
N MET A 203 -16.29 4.21 -2.23
CA MET A 203 -16.94 3.16 -3.04
C MET A 203 -16.74 3.41 -4.54
N GLY A 204 -16.83 2.36 -5.34
CA GLY A 204 -16.78 2.47 -6.81
C GLY A 204 -15.35 2.58 -7.37
N GLY A 205 -14.37 2.04 -6.65
CA GLY A 205 -12.96 2.19 -6.98
C GLY A 205 -12.05 1.81 -5.82
N PHE A 206 -10.74 1.79 -6.04
CA PHE A 206 -9.79 1.64 -4.93
C PHE A 206 -9.59 2.99 -4.24
N TYR A 207 -10.03 3.10 -2.99
CA TYR A 207 -9.89 4.30 -2.17
C TYR A 207 -9.02 4.01 -0.94
N PRO A 208 -8.28 5.02 -0.44
CA PRO A 208 -7.47 4.85 0.76
C PRO A 208 -8.36 4.61 1.99
N PHE A 209 -7.84 3.81 2.91
CA PHE A 209 -8.29 3.79 4.29
C PHE A 209 -7.09 3.97 5.22
N SER A 210 -7.33 4.55 6.39
CA SER A 210 -6.32 4.70 7.43
C SER A 210 -7.01 4.70 8.78
N THR A 211 -6.53 3.89 9.71
CA THR A 211 -7.04 3.84 11.08
C THR A 211 -5.91 3.53 12.05
N VAL A 212 -6.15 3.75 13.34
CA VAL A 212 -5.26 3.32 14.42
C VAL A 212 -5.96 2.19 15.17
N ILE A 213 -5.27 1.06 15.34
CA ILE A 213 -5.75 -0.09 16.08
C ILE A 213 -4.92 -0.29 17.35
N TYR A 214 -5.64 -0.49 18.45
CA TYR A 214 -5.08 -0.91 19.71
C TYR A 214 -5.38 -2.38 19.91
N TYR A 215 -4.42 -3.11 20.48
CA TYR A 215 -4.56 -4.53 20.80
C TYR A 215 -3.92 -4.81 22.16
N ASN A 216 -4.38 -5.87 22.82
CA ASN A 216 -3.82 -6.35 24.08
C ASN A 216 -3.09 -7.67 23.86
N LEU A 217 -1.77 -7.68 24.09
CA LEU A 217 -0.95 -8.88 24.00
C LEU A 217 -0.81 -9.49 25.40
N PRO A 218 -1.16 -10.77 25.63
CA PRO A 218 -1.14 -11.35 26.97
C PRO A 218 0.26 -11.55 27.56
N SER A 219 1.30 -11.50 26.73
CA SER A 219 2.70 -11.62 27.13
C SER A 219 3.45 -10.39 26.63
N ASP A 220 4.49 -10.00 27.36
CA ASP A 220 5.42 -8.95 26.94
C ASP A 220 6.42 -9.45 25.89
N ASP A 221 6.57 -10.77 25.76
CA ASP A 221 7.42 -11.36 24.73
C ASP A 221 6.81 -11.16 23.34
N PRO A 222 7.61 -10.68 22.36
CA PRO A 222 7.14 -10.55 21.00
C PRO A 222 6.69 -11.90 20.43
N SER A 223 5.56 -11.89 19.71
CA SER A 223 4.98 -13.11 19.16
C SER A 223 4.46 -12.90 17.74
N ASN A 224 4.44 -13.98 16.96
CA ASN A 224 3.92 -13.92 15.60
C ASN A 224 2.41 -13.68 15.60
N GLY A 225 1.96 -12.81 14.70
CA GLY A 225 0.56 -12.51 14.49
C GLY A 225 0.29 -12.03 13.08
N ARG A 226 -0.92 -11.53 12.85
CA ARG A 226 -1.35 -10.96 11.57
C ARG A 226 -2.23 -9.73 11.79
N ILE A 227 -2.10 -8.77 10.89
CA ILE A 227 -3.12 -7.75 10.66
C ILE A 227 -4.04 -8.28 9.57
N VAL A 228 -5.34 -8.34 9.85
CA VAL A 228 -6.36 -8.79 8.90
C VAL A 228 -7.30 -7.63 8.62
N VAL A 229 -7.55 -7.33 7.34
CA VAL A 229 -8.52 -6.30 6.94
C VAL A 229 -9.49 -6.94 5.97
N TYR A 230 -10.78 -6.83 6.26
CA TYR A 230 -11.81 -7.44 5.43
C TYR A 230 -13.11 -6.64 5.42
N SER A 231 -13.93 -6.85 4.39
CA SER A 231 -15.32 -6.41 4.33
C SER A 231 -16.27 -7.60 4.38
N GLN A 232 -17.45 -7.36 4.92
CA GLN A 232 -18.55 -8.33 4.96
C GLN A 232 -19.71 -7.83 4.11
N ASN A 233 -20.65 -8.72 3.79
CA ASN A 233 -21.92 -8.30 3.22
C ASN A 233 -22.86 -7.73 4.29
N GLY A 234 -23.79 -6.88 3.87
CA GLY A 234 -24.81 -6.28 4.71
C GLY A 234 -25.99 -7.20 5.01
N ARG A 235 -25.90 -8.48 4.61
CA ARG A 235 -26.96 -9.48 4.85
C ARG A 235 -26.90 -10.07 6.26
N GLY A 236 -25.87 -9.74 7.04
CA GLY A 236 -25.70 -10.23 8.41
C GLY A 236 -25.29 -11.70 8.51
N ASP A 237 -25.00 -12.36 7.39
CA ASP A 237 -24.51 -13.76 7.35
C ASP A 237 -22.99 -13.88 7.60
N GLY A 238 -22.31 -12.75 7.74
CA GLY A 238 -20.87 -12.67 8.02
C GLY A 238 -19.98 -13.02 6.83
N LYS A 239 -20.54 -13.22 5.63
CA LYS A 239 -19.78 -13.59 4.43
C LYS A 239 -18.78 -12.49 4.08
N ILE A 240 -17.51 -12.88 4.03
CA ILE A 240 -16.41 -12.02 3.65
C ILE A 240 -16.44 -11.78 2.14
N LEU A 241 -16.43 -10.51 1.73
CA LEU A 241 -16.48 -10.09 0.33
C LEU A 241 -15.09 -9.76 -0.22
N ALA A 242 -14.23 -9.19 0.62
CA ALA A 242 -12.84 -8.90 0.31
C ALA A 242 -12.02 -9.03 1.59
N GLU A 243 -10.80 -9.56 1.49
CA GLU A 243 -9.89 -9.71 2.61
C GLU A 243 -8.45 -9.58 2.14
N ASP A 244 -7.61 -8.99 2.99
CA ASP A 244 -6.16 -9.10 2.95
C ASP A 244 -5.61 -9.34 4.35
N SER A 245 -4.43 -9.96 4.44
CA SER A 245 -3.74 -10.11 5.72
C SER A 245 -2.23 -10.05 5.60
N VAL A 246 -1.61 -9.33 6.52
CA VAL A 246 -0.17 -9.14 6.60
C VAL A 246 0.38 -9.83 7.85
N PRO A 247 1.33 -10.78 7.73
CA PRO A 247 2.00 -11.34 8.90
C PRO A 247 2.89 -10.29 9.55
N VAL A 248 2.92 -10.25 10.87
CA VAL A 248 3.68 -9.27 11.67
C VAL A 248 4.23 -9.94 12.94
N VAL A 249 5.20 -9.29 13.57
CA VAL A 249 5.66 -9.61 14.93
C VAL A 249 4.99 -8.62 15.89
N LEU A 250 4.11 -9.10 16.74
CA LEU A 250 3.39 -8.30 17.73
C LEU A 250 4.26 -8.11 18.97
N ALA A 251 4.21 -6.93 19.57
CA ALA A 251 4.87 -6.63 20.85
C ALA A 251 3.94 -5.78 21.73
N SER A 252 3.99 -5.97 23.05
CA SER A 252 3.30 -5.10 24.01
C SER A 252 3.91 -3.67 23.99
N THR A 253 3.27 -2.73 24.68
CA THR A 253 3.86 -1.39 24.90
C THR A 253 5.15 -1.54 25.71
N ILE A 254 6.12 -0.64 25.50
CA ILE A 254 7.28 -0.50 26.39
C ILE A 254 6.82 0.22 27.67
#